data_AF-A0AAE0J5G1-F1
#
_entry.id   AF-A0AAE0J5G1-F1
#
_cell.length_a   1.000
_cell.length_b   1.000
_cell.length_c   1.000
_cell.angle_alpha   90.00
_cell.angle_beta   90.00
_cell.angle_gamma   90.00
#
_symmetry.space_group_name_H-M   'P 1'
#
loop_
_entity.id
_entity.type
_entity.pdbx_description
1 polymer ?
#
loop_
_entity_poly.entity_id
_entity_poly.type
_entity_poly.pdbx_seq_one_letter_code
_entity_poly.pdbx_strand_id
1 'polypeptide(L)'
;MDDFASESDSDYASYWRDWFISSRGNEYFCEIDEDYLTDRFNLTGLNTEVQYYQYALDLVTDVFDLDCDDEMRETIEKSARHLYGLVHARYIVTTRGLAKMLEKYKKGDFGKCPRVMCHSHPLLPMGLSDVPSTKPVKLYCARCEDIYNPKSSRHAAIDGAYFGTSFHNIIFQVYPALIPAKSAERYVPRVYGFKLHHAAALVRWQNTQRDDMRRRLRKMDVESGFKDGDGEGEGDEDDEVEDDEELGPDDFDAAEVGAIAQATAGTVA
;
A
#
# COMPACT_ATOMS: atom_id res chain seq x y z
N MET A 1 -5.58 -59.21 0.33
CA MET A 1 -5.91 -58.09 1.24
C MET A 1 -4.57 -57.56 1.67
N ASP A 2 -4.01 -56.70 0.82
CA ASP A 2 -2.75 -56.00 1.09
C ASP A 2 -3.14 -54.60 1.54
N ASP A 3 -2.80 -54.28 2.78
CA ASP A 3 -3.05 -53.01 3.43
C ASP A 3 -2.34 -51.89 2.67
N PHE A 4 -3.15 -51.02 2.08
CA PHE A 4 -2.72 -49.77 1.46
C PHE A 4 -2.43 -48.78 2.59
N ALA A 5 -1.19 -48.75 3.07
CA ALA A 5 -0.73 -47.70 3.97
C ALA A 5 -0.75 -46.38 3.21
N SER A 6 -1.78 -45.58 3.47
CA SER A 6 -1.90 -44.19 3.06
C SER A 6 -0.82 -43.37 3.76
N GLU A 7 0.36 -43.24 3.15
CA GLU A 7 1.29 -42.15 3.43
C GLU A 7 0.68 -40.85 2.91
N SER A 8 -0.25 -40.30 3.69
CA SER A 8 -0.80 -38.97 3.45
C SER A 8 -0.97 -38.21 4.77
N ASP A 9 0.15 -37.84 5.40
CA ASP A 9 0.27 -36.55 6.09
C ASP A 9 1.72 -36.27 6.50
N SER A 10 2.20 -35.05 6.20
CA SER A 10 3.28 -34.30 6.90
C SER A 10 4.67 -34.03 6.28
N ASP A 11 5.01 -34.39 5.03
CA ASP A 11 6.30 -33.94 4.44
C ASP A 11 6.32 -32.46 3.98
N TYR A 12 5.18 -31.77 4.01
CA TYR A 12 5.07 -30.38 3.57
C TYR A 12 5.60 -29.34 4.58
N ALA A 13 6.16 -29.79 5.72
CA ALA A 13 6.78 -28.93 6.74
C ALA A 13 8.27 -29.23 6.95
N SER A 14 8.94 -29.78 5.93
CA SER A 14 10.32 -30.29 6.05
C SER A 14 11.41 -29.21 5.98
N TYR A 15 11.12 -28.02 5.45
CA TYR A 15 12.12 -26.96 5.24
C TYR A 15 11.90 -25.73 6.16
N TRP A 16 12.99 -25.09 6.60
CA TRP A 16 12.96 -23.89 7.43
C TRP A 16 12.10 -22.78 6.82
N ARG A 17 12.10 -22.66 5.49
CA ARG A 17 11.33 -21.66 4.73
C ARG A 17 9.81 -21.84 4.90
N ASP A 18 9.33 -23.07 4.80
CA ASP A 18 7.90 -23.39 4.96
C ASP A 18 7.43 -23.15 6.39
N TRP A 19 8.27 -23.52 7.35
CA TRP A 19 8.03 -23.19 8.76
C TRP A 19 8.00 -21.66 8.98
N PHE A 20 8.91 -20.91 8.38
CA PHE A 20 8.95 -19.45 8.54
C PHE A 20 7.72 -18.77 7.94
N ILE A 21 7.24 -19.21 6.78
CA ILE A 21 6.07 -18.60 6.10
C ILE A 21 4.76 -18.98 6.81
N SER A 22 4.67 -20.22 7.31
CA SER A 22 3.51 -20.69 8.09
C SER A 22 3.48 -20.13 9.52
N SER A 23 4.59 -19.57 10.00
CA SER A 23 4.67 -18.94 11.31
C SER A 23 3.71 -17.76 11.45
N ARG A 24 3.08 -17.67 12.62
CA ARG A 24 2.10 -16.63 12.93
C ARG A 24 2.73 -15.23 12.81
N GLY A 25 2.14 -14.39 11.96
CA GLY A 25 2.62 -13.03 11.70
C GLY A 25 3.35 -12.89 10.37
N ASN A 26 3.70 -13.98 9.69
CA ASN A 26 4.44 -13.96 8.42
C ASN A 26 3.55 -14.20 7.20
N GLU A 27 2.24 -13.98 7.32
CA GLU A 27 1.27 -14.27 6.26
C GLU A 27 1.49 -13.43 4.98
N TYR A 28 2.22 -12.32 5.07
CA TYR A 28 2.55 -11.44 3.95
C TYR A 28 3.74 -11.90 3.11
N PHE A 29 4.60 -12.78 3.64
CA PHE A 29 5.73 -13.27 2.87
C PHE A 29 5.26 -14.26 1.78
N CYS A 30 6.00 -14.28 0.68
CA CYS A 30 5.93 -15.36 -0.30
C CYS A 30 7.15 -16.27 -0.19
N GLU A 31 6.99 -17.52 -0.61
CA GLU A 31 8.10 -18.46 -0.69
C GLU A 31 9.11 -18.01 -1.75
N ILE A 32 10.37 -17.88 -1.35
CA ILE A 32 11.50 -17.59 -2.23
C ILE A 32 12.00 -18.92 -2.81
N ASP A 33 12.21 -18.96 -4.13
CA ASP A 33 12.75 -20.15 -4.79
C ASP A 33 14.18 -20.45 -4.31
N GLU A 34 14.51 -21.74 -4.18
CA GLU A 34 15.83 -22.18 -3.73
C GLU A 34 16.95 -21.80 -4.71
N ASP A 35 16.66 -21.79 -6.02
CA ASP A 35 17.62 -21.35 -7.03
C ASP A 35 17.97 -19.86 -6.91
N TYR A 36 17.03 -19.03 -6.42
CA TYR A 36 17.29 -17.62 -6.14
C TYR A 36 18.21 -17.44 -4.92
N LEU A 37 18.02 -18.27 -3.88
CA LEU A 37 18.82 -18.25 -2.65
C LEU A 37 20.23 -18.81 -2.83
N THR A 38 20.42 -19.74 -3.74
CA THR A 38 21.74 -20.35 -4.01
C THR A 38 22.61 -19.48 -4.93
N ASP A 39 22.01 -18.58 -5.71
CA ASP A 39 22.74 -17.64 -6.57
C ASP A 39 23.33 -16.47 -5.77
N ARG A 40 24.66 -16.48 -5.66
CA ARG A 40 25.46 -15.46 -4.95
C ARG A 40 25.27 -14.06 -5.50
N PHE A 41 24.94 -13.90 -6.79
CA PHE A 41 24.75 -12.58 -7.39
C PHE A 41 23.57 -11.84 -6.76
N ASN A 42 22.46 -12.55 -6.48
CA ASN A 42 21.26 -11.98 -5.88
C ASN A 42 21.48 -11.53 -4.43
N LEU A 43 22.43 -12.15 -3.74
CA LEU A 43 22.75 -11.89 -2.33
C LEU A 43 23.87 -10.84 -2.13
N THR A 44 24.37 -10.25 -3.21
CA THR A 44 25.48 -9.29 -3.16
C THR A 44 25.18 -8.13 -2.18
N GLY A 45 26.12 -7.83 -1.27
CA GLY A 45 26.04 -6.75 -0.30
C GLY A 45 25.29 -7.08 1.00
N LEU A 46 24.55 -8.19 1.06
CA LEU A 46 23.84 -8.59 2.30
C LEU A 46 24.79 -9.09 3.40
N ASN A 47 25.99 -9.53 3.01
CA ASN A 47 27.03 -9.98 3.92
C ASN A 47 27.54 -8.88 4.88
N THR A 48 27.39 -7.60 4.52
CA THR A 48 27.77 -6.47 5.40
C THR A 48 26.64 -6.02 6.31
N GLU A 49 25.39 -6.35 5.96
CA GLU A 49 24.20 -5.96 6.73
C GLU A 49 23.80 -7.03 7.76
N VAL A 50 24.02 -8.30 7.45
CA VAL A 50 23.60 -9.43 8.29
C VAL A 50 24.76 -9.97 9.13
N GLN A 51 24.57 -10.04 10.44
CA GLN A 51 25.51 -10.72 11.36
C GLN A 51 25.44 -12.23 11.18
N TYR A 52 26.57 -12.92 11.28
CA TYR A 52 26.63 -14.38 11.09
C TYR A 52 26.06 -14.85 9.74
N TYR A 53 26.26 -14.06 8.69
CA TYR A 53 25.67 -14.28 7.36
C TYR A 53 25.76 -15.72 6.85
N GLN A 54 26.94 -16.36 6.95
CA GLN A 54 27.11 -17.74 6.46
C GLN A 54 26.22 -18.72 7.23
N TYR A 55 26.22 -18.66 8.57
CA TYR A 55 25.37 -19.51 9.40
C TYR A 55 23.88 -19.24 9.20
N ALA A 56 23.51 -17.96 8.99
CA ALA A 56 22.14 -17.57 8.68
C ALA A 56 21.69 -18.13 7.33
N LEU A 57 22.56 -18.09 6.31
CA LEU A 57 22.28 -18.65 5.00
C LEU A 57 22.14 -20.17 5.06
N ASP A 58 23.09 -20.85 5.74
CA ASP A 58 23.08 -22.30 5.91
C ASP A 58 21.78 -22.76 6.60
N LEU A 59 21.26 -21.98 7.55
CA LEU A 59 19.98 -22.27 8.22
C LEU A 59 18.78 -22.11 7.28
N VAL A 60 18.73 -21.04 6.48
CA VAL A 60 17.64 -20.80 5.51
C VAL A 60 17.62 -21.84 4.38
N THR A 61 18.77 -22.42 4.06
CA THR A 61 18.94 -23.49 3.07
C THR A 61 18.88 -24.91 3.66
N ASP A 62 18.59 -25.06 4.95
CA ASP A 62 18.54 -26.35 5.66
C ASP A 62 19.85 -27.18 5.58
N VAL A 63 21.00 -26.50 5.49
CA VAL A 63 22.36 -27.09 5.51
C VAL A 63 23.07 -26.85 6.86
N PHE A 64 22.35 -26.30 7.84
CA PHE A 64 22.92 -25.93 9.13
C PHE A 64 23.16 -27.16 10.04
N ASP A 65 24.43 -27.50 10.22
CA ASP A 65 24.89 -28.67 11.00
C ASP A 65 25.77 -28.27 12.21
N LEU A 66 25.58 -27.06 12.75
CA LEU A 66 26.37 -26.58 13.89
C LEU A 66 25.65 -26.83 15.22
N ASP A 67 26.23 -27.71 16.03
CA ASP A 67 25.90 -27.84 17.45
C ASP A 67 26.43 -26.60 18.21
N CYS A 68 25.52 -25.70 18.57
CA CYS A 68 25.81 -24.48 19.32
C CYS A 68 24.89 -24.33 20.52
N ASP A 69 25.34 -23.55 21.51
CA ASP A 69 24.53 -23.24 22.70
C ASP A 69 23.22 -22.53 22.30
N ASP A 70 22.16 -22.72 23.09
CA ASP A 70 20.81 -22.21 22.79
C ASP A 70 20.77 -20.69 22.51
N GLU A 71 21.59 -19.91 23.23
CA GLU A 71 21.68 -18.45 23.07
C GLU A 71 22.31 -18.04 21.72
N MET A 72 23.32 -18.80 21.27
CA MET A 72 23.94 -18.59 19.96
C MET A 72 22.97 -18.98 18.85
N ARG A 73 22.23 -20.09 19.03
CA ARG A 73 21.21 -20.54 18.08
C ARG A 73 20.10 -19.49 17.91
N GLU A 74 19.60 -18.91 18.99
CA GLU A 74 18.58 -17.86 18.92
C GLU A 74 19.07 -16.62 18.14
N THR A 75 20.35 -16.27 18.31
CA THR A 75 20.98 -15.16 17.59
C THR A 75 21.09 -15.45 16.09
N ILE A 76 21.51 -16.66 15.72
CA ILE A 76 21.58 -17.10 14.31
C ILE A 76 20.17 -17.12 13.69
N GLU A 77 19.16 -17.59 14.41
CA GLU A 77 17.78 -17.56 13.93
C GLU A 77 17.27 -16.13 13.70
N LYS A 78 17.60 -15.16 14.58
CA LYS A 78 17.26 -13.75 14.36
C LYS A 78 17.93 -13.21 13.09
N SER A 79 19.21 -13.51 12.88
CA SER A 79 19.93 -13.17 11.65
C SER A 79 19.32 -13.84 10.41
N ALA A 80 18.90 -15.10 10.50
CA ALA A 80 18.26 -15.83 9.40
C ALA A 80 16.92 -15.21 9.00
N ARG A 81 16.06 -14.85 9.97
CA ARG A 81 14.81 -14.12 9.70
C ARG A 81 15.09 -12.77 9.04
N HIS A 82 16.13 -12.06 9.50
CA HIS A 82 16.53 -10.79 8.92
C HIS A 82 17.04 -10.94 7.49
N LEU A 83 17.93 -11.90 7.24
CA LEU A 83 18.44 -12.23 5.91
C LEU A 83 17.30 -12.57 4.95
N TYR A 84 16.40 -13.47 5.35
CA TYR A 84 15.27 -13.88 4.54
C TYR A 84 14.39 -12.68 4.15
N GLY A 85 14.14 -11.77 5.10
CA GLY A 85 13.41 -10.53 4.82
C GLY A 85 14.08 -9.62 3.80
N LEU A 86 15.40 -9.43 3.88
CA LEU A 86 16.15 -8.62 2.91
C LEU A 86 16.18 -9.25 1.52
N VAL A 87 16.34 -10.58 1.44
CA VAL A 87 16.26 -11.31 0.17
C VAL A 87 14.84 -11.25 -0.40
N HIS A 88 13.81 -11.35 0.45
CA HIS A 88 12.42 -11.23 0.05
C HIS A 88 12.14 -9.90 -0.65
N ALA A 89 12.64 -8.78 -0.12
CA ALA A 89 12.49 -7.46 -0.74
C ALA A 89 13.03 -7.41 -2.18
N ARG A 90 14.14 -8.10 -2.44
CA ARG A 90 14.73 -8.22 -3.78
C ARG A 90 13.95 -9.20 -4.66
N TYR A 91 13.53 -10.33 -4.10
CA TYR A 91 12.83 -11.39 -4.82
C TYR A 91 11.46 -10.95 -5.34
N ILE A 92 10.65 -10.24 -4.54
CA ILE A 92 9.29 -9.84 -4.94
C ILE A 92 9.24 -8.83 -6.09
N VAL A 93 10.36 -8.23 -6.46
CA VAL A 93 10.51 -7.34 -7.63
C VAL A 93 10.81 -8.13 -8.91
N THR A 94 11.27 -9.39 -8.78
CA THR A 94 11.51 -10.26 -9.93
C THR A 94 10.20 -10.76 -10.55
N THR A 95 10.24 -11.23 -11.79
CA THR A 95 9.05 -11.78 -12.47
C THR A 95 8.43 -12.97 -11.74
N ARG A 96 9.25 -13.84 -11.14
CA ARG A 96 8.78 -15.00 -10.36
C ARG A 96 8.15 -14.58 -9.04
N GLY A 97 8.81 -13.70 -8.28
CA GLY A 97 8.28 -13.18 -7.02
C GLY A 97 6.99 -12.38 -7.20
N LEU A 98 6.91 -11.56 -8.25
CA LEU A 98 5.69 -10.82 -8.61
C LEU A 98 4.50 -11.77 -8.87
N ALA A 99 4.72 -12.89 -9.57
CA ALA A 99 3.67 -13.87 -9.82
C ALA A 99 3.15 -14.50 -8.52
N LYS A 100 4.04 -14.91 -7.60
CA LYS A 100 3.64 -15.47 -6.30
C LYS A 100 2.88 -14.45 -5.44
N MET A 101 3.36 -13.20 -5.40
CA MET A 101 2.68 -12.13 -4.66
C MET A 101 1.33 -11.76 -5.30
N LEU A 102 1.21 -11.85 -6.62
CA LEU A 102 -0.05 -11.64 -7.33
C LEU A 102 -1.11 -12.68 -6.94
N GLU A 103 -0.73 -13.95 -6.78
CA GLU A 103 -1.65 -14.99 -6.31
C GLU A 103 -2.18 -14.67 -4.91
N LYS A 104 -1.30 -14.24 -4.00
CA LYS A 104 -1.69 -13.79 -2.65
C LYS A 104 -2.59 -12.55 -2.69
N TYR A 105 -2.31 -11.62 -3.59
CA TYR A 105 -3.13 -10.42 -3.80
C TYR A 105 -4.54 -10.77 -4.25
N LYS A 106 -4.69 -11.70 -5.21
CA LYS A 106 -5.99 -12.20 -5.68
C LYS A 106 -6.77 -12.93 -4.59
N LYS A 107 -6.08 -13.69 -3.73
CA LYS A 107 -6.69 -14.35 -2.56
C LYS A 107 -7.09 -13.34 -1.46
N GLY A 108 -6.44 -12.18 -1.42
CA GLY A 108 -6.68 -11.14 -0.43
C GLY A 108 -5.95 -11.37 0.90
N ASP A 109 -4.85 -12.12 0.89
CA ASP A 109 -4.06 -12.49 2.08
C ASP A 109 -3.53 -11.26 2.84
N PHE A 110 -3.22 -10.18 2.12
CA PHE A 110 -2.69 -8.94 2.69
C PHE A 110 -3.72 -8.14 3.49
N GLY A 111 -5.01 -8.46 3.33
CA GLY A 111 -6.13 -7.73 3.89
C GLY A 111 -6.81 -6.82 2.89
N LYS A 112 -7.78 -6.05 3.40
CA LYS A 112 -8.69 -5.23 2.60
C LYS A 112 -8.69 -3.79 3.11
N CYS A 113 -8.92 -2.85 2.20
CA CYS A 113 -8.91 -1.42 2.49
C CYS A 113 -9.92 -1.07 3.60
N PRO A 114 -9.50 -0.32 4.65
CA PRO A 114 -10.40 0.09 5.72
C PRO A 114 -11.40 1.18 5.28
N ARG A 115 -11.13 1.89 4.18
CA ARG A 115 -12.02 2.92 3.65
C ARG A 115 -13.28 2.28 3.06
N VAL A 116 -14.44 2.66 3.60
CA VAL A 116 -15.76 2.12 3.19
C VAL A 116 -16.01 2.28 1.68
N MET A 117 -15.70 3.46 1.13
CA MET A 117 -15.88 3.75 -0.31
C MET A 117 -14.98 2.92 -1.22
N CYS A 118 -13.96 2.24 -0.69
CA CYS A 118 -13.14 1.32 -1.46
C CYS A 118 -13.76 -0.07 -1.60
N HIS A 119 -14.94 -0.33 -0.98
CA HIS A 119 -15.68 -1.59 -1.07
C HIS A 119 -14.81 -2.83 -0.77
N SER A 120 -13.97 -2.74 0.27
CA SER A 120 -13.07 -3.82 0.69
C SER A 120 -12.08 -4.28 -0.40
N HIS A 121 -11.56 -3.35 -1.21
CA HIS A 121 -10.51 -3.62 -2.19
C HIS A 121 -9.26 -4.25 -1.53
N PRO A 122 -8.64 -5.29 -2.12
CA PRO A 122 -7.42 -5.90 -1.58
C PRO A 122 -6.27 -4.91 -1.51
N LEU A 123 -5.38 -5.12 -0.54
CA LEU A 123 -4.22 -4.27 -0.31
C LEU A 123 -2.93 -4.97 -0.73
N LEU A 124 -1.85 -4.20 -0.88
CA LEU A 124 -0.50 -4.71 -1.09
C LEU A 124 0.42 -4.26 0.04
N PRO A 125 1.34 -5.12 0.52
CA PRO A 125 2.34 -4.71 1.49
C PRO A 125 3.36 -3.78 0.85
N MET A 126 3.86 -2.82 1.61
CA MET A 126 4.96 -1.94 1.23
C MET A 126 5.76 -1.45 2.45
N GLY A 127 7.02 -1.13 2.24
CA GLY A 127 7.84 -0.38 3.19
C GLY A 127 7.74 1.13 2.97
N LEU A 128 7.83 1.92 4.05
CA LEU A 128 8.02 3.38 3.95
C LEU A 128 9.50 3.77 3.76
N SER A 129 10.40 2.84 4.02
CA SER A 129 11.84 2.97 3.85
C SER A 129 12.41 1.59 3.51
N ASP A 130 13.46 1.56 2.70
CA ASP A 130 14.23 0.35 2.41
C ASP A 130 15.30 0.07 3.49
N VAL A 131 15.51 1.02 4.42
CA VAL A 131 16.48 0.85 5.51
C VAL A 131 15.84 0.01 6.61
N PRO A 132 16.46 -1.12 7.02
CA PRO A 132 15.92 -1.99 8.04
C PRO A 132 15.78 -1.32 9.41
N SER A 133 14.87 -1.86 10.23
CA SER A 133 14.56 -1.46 11.60
C SER A 133 14.07 -0.01 11.76
N THR A 134 13.66 0.65 10.68
CA THR A 134 13.19 2.04 10.74
C THR A 134 11.69 2.13 10.96
N LYS A 135 10.90 1.49 10.09
CA LYS A 135 9.44 1.56 10.10
C LYS A 135 8.84 0.19 9.75
N PRO A 136 7.75 -0.21 10.41
CA PRO A 136 7.10 -1.46 10.10
C PRO A 136 6.36 -1.38 8.76
N VAL A 137 5.99 -2.56 8.24
CA VAL A 137 5.24 -2.72 7.00
C VAL A 137 3.92 -1.93 7.03
N LYS A 138 3.59 -1.36 5.88
CA LYS A 138 2.32 -0.68 5.60
C LYS A 138 1.61 -1.35 4.45
N LEU A 139 0.35 -0.98 4.26
CA LEU A 139 -0.51 -1.54 3.23
C LEU A 139 -0.96 -0.45 2.27
N TYR A 140 -0.64 -0.60 0.99
CA TYR A 140 -1.06 0.30 -0.08
C TYR A 140 -2.37 -0.17 -0.70
N CYS A 141 -3.29 0.77 -0.93
CA CYS A 141 -4.55 0.51 -1.63
C CYS A 141 -4.52 1.11 -3.03
N ALA A 142 -4.62 0.27 -4.07
CA ALA A 142 -4.65 0.76 -5.44
C ALA A 142 -5.93 1.51 -5.81
N ARG A 143 -7.02 1.40 -5.03
CA ARG A 143 -8.27 2.09 -5.33
C ARG A 143 -8.33 3.54 -4.82
N CYS A 144 -7.78 3.80 -3.64
CA CYS A 144 -7.73 5.15 -3.07
C CYS A 144 -6.34 5.77 -3.05
N GLU A 145 -5.32 5.03 -3.47
CA GLU A 145 -3.92 5.50 -3.60
C GLU A 145 -3.36 6.01 -2.27
N ASP A 146 -3.74 5.35 -1.18
CA ASP A 146 -3.39 5.76 0.17
C ASP A 146 -2.81 4.57 0.95
N ILE A 147 -2.06 4.90 2.00
CA ILE A 147 -1.26 3.98 2.79
C ILE A 147 -1.93 3.77 4.16
N TYR A 148 -2.08 2.50 4.54
CA TYR A 148 -2.76 2.09 5.76
C TYR A 148 -1.84 1.29 6.68
N ASN A 149 -2.15 1.34 7.96
CA ASN A 149 -1.55 0.45 8.95
C ASN A 149 -2.23 -0.93 8.89
N PRO A 150 -1.47 -2.04 9.02
CA PRO A 150 -2.06 -3.36 9.21
C PRO A 150 -3.02 -3.38 10.40
N LYS A 151 -4.18 -4.03 10.24
CA LYS A 151 -5.21 -4.09 11.29
C LYS A 151 -4.76 -4.93 12.50
N SER A 152 -3.99 -5.99 12.25
CA SER A 152 -3.50 -6.87 13.32
C SER A 152 -2.15 -6.37 13.84
N SER A 153 -2.00 -6.29 15.16
CA SER A 153 -0.73 -5.95 15.82
C SER A 153 0.40 -6.91 15.46
N ARG A 154 0.08 -8.18 15.16
CA ARG A 154 1.06 -9.20 14.72
C ARG A 154 1.84 -8.76 13.47
N HIS A 155 1.17 -8.09 12.53
CA HIS A 155 1.75 -7.63 11.28
C HIS A 155 2.50 -6.31 11.45
N ALA A 156 2.21 -5.56 12.52
CA ALA A 156 2.90 -4.31 12.84
C ALA A 156 4.32 -4.54 13.38
N ALA A 157 4.69 -5.77 13.73
CA ALA A 157 6.05 -6.14 14.13
C ALA A 157 6.97 -6.45 12.93
N ILE A 158 6.40 -6.66 11.73
CA ILE A 158 7.19 -6.95 10.54
C ILE A 158 7.83 -5.66 10.03
N ASP A 159 9.12 -5.72 9.71
CA ASP A 159 9.84 -4.62 9.10
C ASP A 159 9.33 -4.32 7.69
N GLY A 160 9.12 -3.05 7.38
CA GLY A 160 8.70 -2.61 6.05
C GLY A 160 9.79 -2.78 5.00
N ALA A 161 11.07 -2.75 5.41
CA ALA A 161 12.20 -2.91 4.50
C ALA A 161 12.16 -4.25 3.74
N TYR A 162 11.56 -5.30 4.33
CA TYR A 162 11.44 -6.62 3.72
C TYR A 162 10.47 -6.69 2.53
N PHE A 163 9.70 -5.63 2.29
CA PHE A 163 8.84 -5.48 1.11
C PHE A 163 9.32 -4.36 0.19
N GLY A 164 10.19 -3.47 0.69
CA GLY A 164 10.69 -2.30 -0.02
C GLY A 164 9.63 -1.25 -0.35
N THR A 165 10.09 -0.08 -0.77
CA THR A 165 9.21 1.04 -1.15
C THR A 165 8.62 0.88 -2.54
N SER A 166 9.23 0.10 -3.41
CA SER A 166 8.94 0.10 -4.86
C SER A 166 8.00 -1.02 -5.31
N PHE A 167 7.91 -2.12 -4.56
CA PHE A 167 7.18 -3.33 -4.95
C PHE A 167 5.73 -3.05 -5.40
N HIS A 168 4.99 -2.25 -4.62
CA HIS A 168 3.58 -1.93 -4.90
C HIS A 168 3.39 -1.16 -6.22
N ASN A 169 4.39 -0.40 -6.69
CA ASN A 169 4.32 0.30 -7.97
C ASN A 169 4.71 -0.62 -9.13
N ILE A 170 5.75 -1.44 -8.93
CA ILE A 170 6.28 -2.34 -9.96
C ILE A 170 5.22 -3.39 -10.36
N ILE A 171 4.46 -3.93 -9.41
CA ILE A 171 3.41 -4.90 -9.72
C ILE A 171 2.32 -4.32 -10.63
N PHE A 172 1.96 -3.04 -10.48
CA PHE A 172 0.99 -2.38 -11.36
C PHE A 172 1.59 -1.96 -12.71
N GLN A 173 2.89 -1.71 -12.77
CA GLN A 173 3.59 -1.48 -14.03
C GLN A 173 3.63 -2.76 -14.88
N VAL A 174 3.86 -3.92 -14.25
CA VAL A 174 3.90 -5.22 -14.94
C VAL A 174 2.49 -5.75 -15.24
N TYR A 175 1.52 -5.47 -14.36
CA TYR A 175 0.13 -5.89 -14.52
C TYR A 175 -0.86 -4.69 -14.49
N PRO A 176 -0.91 -3.85 -15.55
CA PRO A 176 -1.79 -2.68 -15.58
C PRO A 176 -3.28 -3.00 -15.46
N ALA A 177 -3.69 -4.19 -15.92
CA ALA A 177 -5.09 -4.65 -15.86
C ALA A 177 -5.63 -4.84 -14.42
N LEU A 178 -4.75 -4.86 -13.42
CA LEU A 178 -5.14 -4.97 -12.01
C LEU A 178 -5.45 -3.63 -11.36
N ILE A 179 -5.14 -2.52 -12.03
CA ILE A 179 -5.41 -1.18 -11.51
C ILE A 179 -6.93 -0.99 -11.50
N PRO A 180 -7.56 -0.85 -10.32
CA PRO A 180 -9.00 -0.66 -10.26
C PRO A 180 -9.38 0.70 -10.84
N ALA A 181 -10.56 0.77 -11.45
CA ALA A 181 -11.17 2.05 -11.78
C ALA A 181 -11.31 2.88 -10.49
N LYS A 182 -10.76 4.08 -10.53
CA LYS A 182 -10.79 4.99 -9.38
C LYS A 182 -12.20 5.52 -9.22
N SER A 183 -12.63 5.72 -7.97
CA SER A 183 -13.95 6.30 -7.68
C SER A 183 -13.78 7.72 -7.17
N ALA A 184 -14.54 8.67 -7.74
CA ALA A 184 -14.63 10.04 -7.26
C ALA A 184 -15.54 10.19 -6.02
N GLU A 185 -16.24 9.12 -5.62
CA GLU A 185 -17.23 9.17 -4.55
C GLU A 185 -16.57 9.42 -3.18
N ARG A 186 -17.15 10.36 -2.44
CA ARG A 186 -16.73 10.75 -1.11
C ARG A 186 -17.90 10.64 -0.14
N TYR A 187 -17.59 10.38 1.11
CA TYR A 187 -18.60 10.43 2.17
C TYR A 187 -19.15 11.86 2.29
N VAL A 188 -20.48 12.00 2.17
CA VAL A 188 -21.18 13.26 2.35
C VAL A 188 -21.88 13.23 3.71
N PRO A 189 -21.43 14.00 4.70
CA PRO A 189 -22.07 14.00 6.02
C PRO A 189 -23.46 14.65 5.94
N ARG A 190 -24.46 13.96 6.48
CA ARG A 190 -25.86 14.38 6.50
C ARG A 190 -26.45 14.29 7.89
N VAL A 191 -27.30 15.25 8.26
CA VAL A 191 -28.08 15.28 9.50
C VAL A 191 -29.55 15.41 9.13
N TYR A 192 -30.39 14.45 9.54
CA TYR A 192 -31.80 14.34 9.11
C TYR A 192 -32.02 14.41 7.59
N GLY A 193 -31.05 13.90 6.80
CA GLY A 193 -31.09 13.94 5.33
C GLY A 193 -30.47 15.21 4.71
N PHE A 194 -30.31 16.28 5.48
CA PHE A 194 -29.71 17.54 5.03
C PHE A 194 -28.18 17.48 5.07
N LYS A 195 -27.52 18.00 4.04
CA LYS A 195 -26.05 18.17 4.02
C LYS A 195 -25.65 19.24 5.04
N LEU A 196 -24.57 19.03 5.80
CA LEU A 196 -24.04 20.03 6.75
C LEU A 196 -23.51 21.26 6.02
N HIS A 197 -23.86 22.48 6.44
CA HIS A 197 -23.54 23.74 5.74
C HIS A 197 -22.04 23.91 5.42
N HIS A 198 -21.15 23.81 6.42
CA HIS A 198 -19.71 23.99 6.22
C HIS A 198 -19.08 22.86 5.39
N ALA A 199 -19.45 21.60 5.66
CA ALA A 199 -18.96 20.47 4.87
C ALA A 199 -19.49 20.51 3.43
N ALA A 200 -20.72 20.97 3.22
CA ALA A 200 -21.32 21.15 1.90
C ALA A 200 -20.66 22.30 1.13
N ALA A 201 -20.30 23.40 1.79
CA ALA A 201 -19.52 24.48 1.17
C ALA A 201 -18.14 23.98 0.70
N LEU A 202 -17.41 23.27 1.57
CA LEU A 202 -16.12 22.69 1.21
C LEU A 202 -16.23 21.65 0.09
N VAL A 203 -17.21 20.75 0.16
CA VAL A 203 -17.43 19.73 -0.88
C VAL A 203 -17.80 20.36 -2.21
N ARG A 204 -18.64 21.41 -2.23
CA ARG A 204 -18.97 22.15 -3.45
C ARG A 204 -17.72 22.77 -4.06
N TRP A 205 -16.93 23.50 -3.27
CA TRP A 205 -15.67 24.09 -3.75
C TRP A 205 -14.68 23.03 -4.27
N GLN A 206 -14.51 21.92 -3.55
CA GLN A 206 -13.63 20.82 -3.99
C GLN A 206 -14.12 20.13 -5.28
N ASN A 207 -15.44 20.02 -5.46
CA ASN A 207 -16.02 19.49 -6.69
C ASN A 207 -15.77 20.45 -7.85
N THR A 208 -16.04 21.75 -7.69
CA THR A 208 -15.74 22.77 -8.71
C THR A 208 -14.27 22.72 -9.14
N GLN A 209 -13.33 22.69 -8.19
CA GLN A 209 -11.90 22.59 -8.51
C GLN A 209 -11.54 21.28 -9.25
N ARG A 210 -12.19 20.17 -8.89
CA ARG A 210 -12.02 18.90 -9.59
C ARG A 210 -12.52 18.99 -11.03
N ASP A 211 -13.70 19.58 -11.23
CA ASP A 211 -14.34 19.65 -12.53
C ASP A 211 -13.57 20.59 -13.48
N ASP A 212 -13.05 21.71 -12.96
CA ASP A 212 -12.12 22.57 -13.69
C ASP A 212 -10.83 21.83 -14.09
N MET A 213 -10.24 21.05 -13.18
CA MET A 213 -9.07 20.23 -13.50
C MET A 213 -9.40 19.17 -14.55
N ARG A 214 -10.56 18.52 -14.47
CA ARG A 214 -11.03 17.55 -15.47
C ARG A 214 -11.21 18.21 -16.83
N ARG A 215 -11.78 19.41 -16.89
CA ARG A 215 -11.91 20.20 -18.13
C ARG A 215 -10.54 20.52 -18.73
N ARG A 216 -9.57 20.91 -17.90
CA ARG A 216 -8.17 21.15 -18.33
C ARG A 216 -7.51 19.88 -18.87
N LEU A 217 -7.66 18.75 -18.19
CA LEU A 217 -7.10 17.46 -18.62
C LEU A 217 -7.72 16.99 -19.94
N ARG A 218 -9.04 17.12 -20.11
CA ARG A 218 -9.74 16.84 -21.38
C ARG A 218 -9.24 17.74 -22.51
N LYS A 219 -9.01 19.04 -22.26
CA LYS A 219 -8.43 19.97 -23.25
C LYS A 219 -7.02 19.56 -23.69
N MET A 220 -6.27 18.86 -22.83
CA MET A 220 -4.93 18.36 -23.11
C MET A 220 -4.93 16.89 -23.61
N ASP A 221 -6.11 16.33 -23.92
CA ASP A 221 -6.29 14.94 -24.35
C ASP A 221 -5.74 13.88 -23.37
N VAL A 222 -5.78 14.21 -22.07
CA VAL A 222 -5.36 13.32 -20.98
C VAL A 222 -6.59 12.71 -20.32
N GLU A 223 -6.83 11.42 -20.55
CA GLU A 223 -7.91 10.69 -19.90
C GLU A 223 -7.62 10.43 -18.42
N SER A 224 -8.52 10.87 -17.54
CA SER A 224 -8.33 10.73 -16.08
C SER A 224 -8.55 9.32 -15.55
N GLY A 225 -9.31 8.46 -16.26
CA GLY A 225 -9.59 7.08 -15.85
C GLY A 225 -10.44 6.89 -14.58
N PHE A 226 -10.98 7.97 -13.98
CA PHE A 226 -11.90 7.89 -12.84
C PHE A 226 -13.32 7.60 -13.31
N LYS A 227 -14.01 6.62 -12.68
CA LYS A 227 -15.44 6.44 -12.90
C LYS A 227 -16.19 7.63 -12.30
N ASP A 228 -17.01 8.28 -13.11
CA ASP A 228 -17.97 9.26 -12.61
C ASP A 228 -18.96 8.52 -11.69
N GLY A 229 -19.13 9.03 -10.47
CA GLY A 229 -20.07 8.46 -9.51
C GLY A 229 -21.48 8.56 -10.09
N ASP A 230 -22.31 7.55 -9.83
CA ASP A 230 -23.70 7.43 -10.33
C ASP A 230 -24.63 8.46 -9.62
N GLY A 231 -24.25 9.75 -9.66
CA GLY A 231 -25.05 10.86 -9.16
C GLY A 231 -25.95 11.39 -10.26
N GLU A 232 -27.19 10.90 -10.29
CA GLU A 232 -28.26 11.52 -11.06
C GLU A 232 -28.41 13.01 -10.67
N GLY A 233 -28.39 13.89 -11.68
CA GLY A 233 -29.00 15.23 -11.65
C GLY A 233 -28.05 16.40 -11.36
N GLU A 234 -27.50 17.02 -12.40
CA GLU A 234 -28.04 18.23 -13.05
C GLU A 234 -27.28 18.44 -14.39
N GLY A 235 -28.02 18.86 -15.43
CA GLY A 235 -27.71 18.72 -16.85
C GLY A 235 -26.28 19.02 -17.32
N ASP A 236 -25.70 18.06 -18.05
CA ASP A 236 -24.92 18.38 -19.24
C ASP A 236 -25.88 18.92 -20.31
N GLU A 237 -26.35 20.15 -20.15
CA GLU A 237 -26.85 20.94 -21.26
C GLU A 237 -25.75 21.94 -21.60
N ASP A 238 -25.02 21.63 -22.66
CA ASP A 238 -24.39 22.55 -23.61
C ASP A 238 -24.19 24.00 -23.14
N ASP A 239 -23.19 24.25 -22.29
CA ASP A 239 -22.53 25.56 -22.27
C ASP A 239 -21.30 25.47 -23.19
N GLU A 240 -21.56 25.57 -24.49
CA GLU A 240 -20.60 26.22 -25.40
C GLU A 240 -20.39 27.65 -24.86
N VAL A 241 -19.41 27.81 -23.97
CA VAL A 241 -18.97 29.13 -23.57
C VAL A 241 -18.25 29.70 -24.78
N GLU A 242 -18.99 30.45 -25.60
CA GLU A 242 -18.44 31.37 -26.59
C GLU A 242 -17.36 32.21 -25.91
N ASP A 243 -16.22 32.37 -26.60
CA ASP A 243 -15.14 33.27 -26.23
C ASP A 243 -15.71 34.70 -26.09
N ASP A 244 -16.14 35.08 -24.89
CA ASP A 244 -16.29 36.48 -24.49
C ASP A 244 -14.99 36.92 -23.81
N GLU A 245 -14.28 37.80 -24.51
CA GLU A 245 -13.17 38.60 -24.01
C GLU A 245 -13.59 39.43 -22.77
N GLU A 246 -12.58 39.90 -22.02
CA GLU A 246 -12.66 40.91 -20.93
C GLU A 246 -13.09 40.40 -19.52
N LEU A 247 -12.38 40.60 -18.39
CA LEU A 247 -11.40 41.59 -17.94
C LEU A 247 -10.44 40.97 -16.89
N GLY A 248 -9.21 41.51 -16.81
CA GLY A 248 -8.16 41.09 -15.88
C GLY A 248 -8.44 41.45 -14.40
N PRO A 249 -7.76 40.78 -13.44
CA PRO A 249 -8.00 40.97 -12.02
C PRO A 249 -7.12 42.10 -11.46
N ASP A 250 -7.45 43.35 -11.78
CA ASP A 250 -6.87 44.52 -11.12
C ASP A 250 -8.01 45.49 -10.75
N ASP A 251 -8.71 45.20 -9.64
CA ASP A 251 -9.35 46.18 -8.75
C ASP A 251 -10.27 45.47 -7.74
N PHE A 252 -9.66 44.84 -6.72
CA PHE A 252 -10.34 44.59 -5.46
C PHE A 252 -9.75 45.54 -4.42
N ASP A 253 -10.46 46.64 -4.19
CA ASP A 253 -10.12 47.71 -3.27
C ASP A 253 -10.02 47.17 -1.82
N ALA A 254 -8.84 47.31 -1.22
CA ALA A 254 -8.47 46.71 0.06
C ALA A 254 -9.00 47.48 1.30
N ALA A 255 -9.98 48.37 1.13
CA ALA A 255 -10.41 49.31 2.16
C ALA A 255 -11.55 48.81 3.07
N GLU A 256 -12.28 47.76 2.70
CA GLU A 256 -13.54 47.42 3.42
C GLU A 256 -13.43 46.26 4.44
N VAL A 257 -12.27 45.59 4.52
CA VAL A 257 -12.08 44.48 5.48
C VAL A 257 -11.64 44.99 6.88
N GLY A 258 -11.23 46.26 7.00
CA GLY A 258 -10.75 46.86 8.25
C GLY A 258 -11.84 47.35 9.22
N ALA A 259 -13.07 47.59 8.76
CA ALA A 259 -14.11 48.27 9.56
C ALA A 259 -14.90 47.33 10.48
N ILE A 260 -14.93 46.02 10.22
CA ILE A 260 -15.72 45.06 11.00
C ILE A 260 -14.96 44.57 12.27
N ALA A 261 -13.63 44.70 12.30
CA ALA A 261 -12.81 44.24 13.41
C ALA A 261 -12.80 45.18 14.64
N GLN A 262 -13.24 46.44 14.53
CA GLN A 262 -13.23 47.40 15.64
C GLN A 262 -14.56 47.49 16.41
N ALA A 263 -15.65 46.90 15.93
CA ALA A 263 -16.97 47.04 16.56
C ALA A 263 -17.27 46.03 17.69
N THR A 264 -16.37 45.08 18.00
CA THR A 264 -16.60 44.04 19.03
C THR A 264 -15.75 44.20 20.30
N ALA A 265 -14.96 45.26 20.42
CA ALA A 265 -14.01 45.45 21.53
C ALA A 265 -14.41 46.51 22.57
N GLY A 266 -15.71 46.72 22.81
CA GLY A 266 -16.13 47.67 23.85
C GLY A 266 -17.56 47.48 24.31
N THR A 267 -17.79 46.60 25.29
CA THR A 267 -18.77 46.73 26.40
C THR A 267 -18.61 45.51 27.34
N VAL A 268 -17.58 45.51 28.19
CA VAL A 268 -17.60 44.76 29.47
C VAL A 268 -16.79 45.55 30.50
N ALA A 269 -17.46 46.46 31.20
CA ALA A 269 -17.15 46.95 32.55
C ALA A 269 -18.38 47.70 33.06
#